data_AF-A0A3L7VHT3-F1
#
_entry.id   AF-A0A3L7VHT3-F1
#
_cell.length_a   1.000
_cell.length_b   1.000
_cell.length_c   1.000
_cell.angle_alpha   90.00
_cell.angle_beta   90.00
_cell.angle_gamma   90.00
#
_symmetry.space_group_name_H-M   'P 1'
#
loop_
_entity.id
_entity.type
_entity.pdbx_description
1 polymer ?
#
loop_
_entity_poly.entity_id
_entity_poly.type
_entity_poly.pdbx_seq_one_letter_code
_entity_poly.pdbx_strand_id
1 'polypeptide(L)' 'MSRVPLPERLRGAKVSIEDGQVVLRGNVSNEADKRMMERLIQLEPGVNSVRNELNVAPPRAEQTPVGIAR' A
#
# COMPACT_ATOMS: atom_id res chain seq x y z
N MET A 1 10.61 16.09 -7.66
CA MET A 1 10.02 15.46 -6.46
C MET A 1 8.64 14.91 -6.84
N SER A 2 8.56 13.70 -7.40
CA SER A 2 7.28 13.09 -7.75
C SER A 2 6.66 12.47 -6.50
N ARG A 3 5.49 12.97 -6.09
CA ARG A 3 4.71 12.39 -5.01
C ARG A 3 3.83 11.32 -5.64
N VAL A 4 4.13 10.04 -5.41
CA VAL A 4 3.25 8.95 -5.81
C VAL A 4 1.92 9.12 -5.05
N PRO A 5 0.78 9.31 -5.74
CA PRO A 5 -0.51 9.47 -5.08
C PRO A 5 -0.91 8.14 -4.45
N LEU A 6 -1.03 8.10 -3.12
CA LEU A 6 -1.48 6.92 -2.38
C LEU A 6 -3.01 6.90 -2.29
N PRO A 7 -3.66 5.73 -2.49
CA PRO A 7 -5.10 5.60 -2.34
C PRO A 7 -5.54 5.84 -0.89
N GLU A 8 -6.72 6.44 -0.71
CA GLU A 8 -7.28 6.87 0.60
C GLU A 8 -7.43 5.74 1.65
N ARG A 9 -7.44 4.48 1.21
CA ARG A 9 -7.51 3.32 2.13
C ARG A 9 -6.20 3.10 2.90
N LEU A 10 -5.14 3.83 2.54
CA LEU A 10 -3.84 3.78 3.18
C LEU A 10 -3.53 5.00 4.04
N ARG A 11 -4.53 5.61 4.69
CA ARG A 11 -4.33 6.76 5.61
C ARG A 11 -3.25 6.56 6.69
N GLY A 12 -2.78 5.33 6.94
CA GLY A 12 -1.67 5.01 7.85
C GLY A 12 -0.35 4.57 7.19
N ALA A 13 -0.26 4.50 5.85
CA ALA A 13 0.94 4.07 5.16
C ALA A 13 1.82 5.26 4.77
N LYS A 14 3.11 5.21 5.13
CA LYS A 14 4.12 6.18 4.70
C LYS A 14 4.95 5.57 3.58
N VAL A 15 5.18 6.36 2.54
CA VAL A 15 6.05 6.01 1.41
C VAL A 15 7.18 7.04 1.35
N SER A 16 8.41 6.55 1.26
CA SER A 16 9.61 7.36 1.11
C SER A 16 10.42 6.83 -0.06
N ILE A 17 10.93 7.73 -0.90
CA ILE A 17 11.67 7.42 -2.12
C ILE A 17 13.05 8.07 -1.98
N GLU A 18 14.09 7.26 -1.92
CA GLU A 18 15.50 7.69 -1.90
C GLU A 18 16.26 6.92 -2.97
N ASP A 19 16.86 7.61 -3.95
CA ASP A 19 17.64 7.02 -5.06
C ASP A 19 16.96 5.85 -5.80
N GLY A 20 15.64 5.94 -5.99
CA GLY A 20 14.84 4.90 -6.65
C GLY A 20 14.57 3.67 -5.79
N GLN A 21 15.00 3.66 -4.53
CA GLN A 21 14.53 2.72 -3.53
C GLN A 21 13.27 3.28 -2.86
N VAL A 22 12.19 2.50 -2.87
CA VAL A 22 10.93 2.85 -2.24
C VAL A 22 10.71 1.99 -1.01
N VAL A 23 10.42 2.62 0.13
CA VAL A 23 10.09 1.89 1.37
C VAL A 23 8.61 2.08 1.68
N LEU A 24 7.88 0.97 1.77
CA LEU A 24 6.46 0.93 2.14
C LEU A 24 6.32 0.57 3.61
N ARG A 25 5.78 1.47 4.44
CA ARG A 25 5.56 1.24 5.88
C ARG A 25 4.12 1.52 6.26
N GLY A 26 3.54 0.74 7.15
CA GLY A 26 2.19 0.95 7.67
C GLY A 26 1.42 -0.35 7.83
N ASN A 27 0.10 -0.22 8.01
CA ASN A 27 -0.80 -1.35 8.18
C ASN A 27 -1.74 -1.50 6.98
N VAL A 28 -1.94 -2.72 6.52
CA VAL A 28 -2.89 -3.08 5.47
C VAL A 28 -3.91 -4.09 5.97
N SER A 29 -5.04 -4.17 5.27
CA SER A 29 -6.19 -4.98 5.69
C SER A 29 -5.98 -6.48 5.47
N ASN A 30 -5.14 -6.87 4.49
CA ASN A 30 -4.88 -8.26 4.14
C ASN A 30 -3.53 -8.41 3.39
N GLU A 31 -3.06 -9.64 3.27
CA GLU A 31 -1.84 -10.00 2.53
C GLU A 31 -1.92 -9.72 1.02
N ALA A 32 -3.11 -9.72 0.43
CA ALA A 32 -3.27 -9.42 -0.99
C ALA A 32 -2.98 -7.95 -1.29
N ASP A 33 -3.48 -7.03 -0.47
CA ASP A 33 -3.21 -5.60 -0.52
C ASP A 33 -1.70 -5.33 -0.36
N LYS A 34 -1.04 -6.04 0.56
CA LYS A 34 0.42 -5.95 0.76
C LYS A 34 1.19 -6.25 -0.53
N ARG A 35 0.84 -7.34 -1.22
CA ARG A 35 1.50 -7.76 -2.47
C ARG A 35 1.13 -6.87 -3.66
N MET A 36 -0.12 -6.42 -3.72
CA MET A 36 -0.60 -5.51 -4.76
C MET A 36 0.15 -4.18 -4.70
N MET A 37 0.33 -3.63 -3.50
CA MET A 37 1.06 -2.38 -3.28
C MET A 37 2.50 -2.44 -3.79
N GLU A 38 3.21 -3.51 -3.46
CA GLU A 38 4.57 -3.71 -3.92
C GLU A 38 4.67 -3.73 -5.44
N ARG A 39 3.79 -4.48 -6.11
CA ARG A 39 3.77 -4.57 -7.58
C ARG A 39 3.45 -3.24 -8.23
N LEU A 40 2.46 -2.50 -7.71
CA LEU A 40 2.09 -1.20 -8.26
C LEU A 40 3.27 -0.22 -8.18
N ILE A 41 3.93 -0.16 -7.02
CA ILE A 41 5.09 0.72 -6.81
C ILE A 41 6.26 0.30 -7.71
N GLN A 42 6.47 -1.00 -7.91
CA GLN A 42 7.56 -1.50 -8.77
C GLN A 42 7.35 -1.14 -10.26
N LEU A 43 6.12 -0.85 -10.68
CA LEU A 43 5.82 -0.40 -12.04
C LEU A 43 6.04 1.10 -12.23
N GLU A 44 6.24 1.87 -11.15
CA GLU A 44 6.42 3.31 -11.25
C GLU A 44 7.80 3.65 -11.85
N PRO A 45 7.84 4.56 -12.85
CA PRO A 45 9.09 4.95 -13.48
C PRO A 45 10.04 5.63 -12.48
N GLY A 46 11.27 5.13 -12.41
CA GLY A 46 12.28 5.60 -11.45
C GLY A 46 12.37 4.76 -10.17
N VAL A 47 11.55 3.71 -10.02
CA VAL A 47 11.67 2.73 -8.95
C VAL A 47 12.61 1.60 -9.37
N ASN A 48 13.76 1.52 -8.71
CA ASN A 48 14.75 0.45 -8.87
C ASN A 48 14.52 -0.71 -7.89
N SER A 49 13.98 -0.42 -6.70
CA SER A 49 13.77 -1.44 -5.66
C SER A 49 12.66 -1.04 -4.71
N VAL A 50 11.88 -2.02 -4.25
CA VAL A 50 10.79 -1.82 -3.29
C VAL A 50 11.06 -2.62 -2.04
N ARG A 51 11.08 -1.96 -0.88
CA ARG A 51 11.21 -2.57 0.44
C ARG A 51 9.86 -2.52 1.14
N ASN A 52 9.19 -3.66 1.20
CA ASN A 52 7.84 -3.79 1.75
C ASN A 52 7.86 -4.16 3.24
N GLU A 53 7.69 -3.15 4.09
CA GLU A 53 7.59 -3.28 5.55
C GLU A 53 6.12 -3.09 6.03
N LEU A 54 5.15 -3.38 5.16
CA LEU A 54 3.73 -3.33 5.52
C LEU A 54 3.39 -4.51 6.45
N ASN A 55 2.68 -4.20 7.52
CA ASN A 55 2.12 -5.19 8.43
C ASN A 55 0.65 -5.43 8.08
N VAL A 56 0.26 -6.70 7.99
CA VAL A 56 -1.16 -7.04 7.90
C VAL A 56 -1.75 -6.85 9.29
N ALA A 57 -2.62 -5.85 9.44
CA ALA A 57 -3.39 -5.73 10.66
C ALA A 57 -4.26 -6.99 10.78
N PRO A 58 -4.47 -7.52 12.00
CA PRO A 58 -5.45 -8.58 12.20
C PRO A 58 -6.77 -8.11 11.58
N PRO A 59 -7.52 -9.00 10.89
CA PRO A 59 -8.73 -8.61 10.20
C PRO A 59 -9.61 -7.87 11.20
N ARG A 60 -9.73 -6.56 10.98
CA ARG A 60 -10.76 -5.79 11.65
C ARG A 60 -12.05 -6.34 11.07
N ALA A 61 -12.71 -7.23 11.82
CA ALA A 61 -14.14 -7.43 11.65
C ALA A 61 -14.75 -6.03 11.54
N GLU A 62 -15.53 -5.75 10.49
CA GLU A 62 -15.97 -4.41 10.06
C GLU A 62 -15.10 -3.71 8.99
N GLN A 63 -14.88 -4.39 7.87
CA GLN A 63 -15.11 -3.74 6.56
C GLN A 63 -15.92 -4.71 5.71
N THR A 64 -17.20 -4.88 6.09
CA THR A 64 -18.24 -5.30 5.16
C THR A 64 -18.15 -4.38 3.93
N PRO A 65 -17.96 -4.89 2.71
CA PRO A 65 -18.23 -4.09 1.53
C PRO A 65 -19.69 -3.65 1.62
N VAL A 66 -19.92 -2.35 1.81
CA VAL A 66 -21.25 -1.76 1.69
C VAL A 66 -21.59 -1.71 0.20
N GLY A 67 -22.78 -2.19 -0.14
CA GLY A 67 -23.40 -2.06 -1.47
C GLY A 67 -23.49 -3.41 -2.20
N ILE A 68 -24.65 -4.00 -2.47
CA ILE A 68 -26.00 -3.44 -2.52
C ILE A 68 -27.03 -4.51 -2.15
N ALA A 69 -28.07 -4.04 -1.47
CA ALA A 69 -29.25 -4.78 -1.08
C ALA A 69 -30.15 -5.12 -2.27
N ARG A 70 -30.89 -6.22 -2.08
CA ARG A 70 -32.06 -6.74 -2.81
C ARG A 70 -31.84 -7.45 -4.15
#